data_AF-A0AAP5Y1S9-F1
#
_entry.id   AF-A0AAP5Y1S9-F1
#
_cell.length_a   1.000
_cell.length_b   1.000
_cell.length_c   1.000
_cell.angle_alpha   90.00
_cell.angle_beta   90.00
_cell.angle_gamma   90.00
#
_symmetry.space_group_name_H-M   'P 1'
#
loop_
_entity.id
_entity.type
_entity.pdbx_description
1 polymer ?
#
loop_
_entity_poly.entity_id
_entity_poly.type
_entity_poly.pdbx_seq_one_letter_code
_entity_poly.pdbx_strand_id
1 'polypeptide(L)'
;MADLKDGLAPRSMDLVRRRLLSFRLDRGSQLDDFRLWFGLNAIKVKDLKGRINGRLRPHHTRRDRNTGRFIKARRQADNAGFSPKGNLLSERSFENGEVSRSKRDNRRTVVIRDPQTRRTLEAEMDIYEPMLNYIEDNAFAEAMEIFMHHFETDIRGRVKARISV
;
A
#
# COMPACT_ATOMS: atom_id res chain seq x y z
N MET A 1 12.44 -10.80 4.85
CA MET A 1 11.12 -10.67 4.16
C MET A 1 9.95 -11.33 4.89
N ALA A 2 10.16 -12.42 5.64
CA ALA A 2 9.08 -13.07 6.40
C ALA A 2 8.51 -12.15 7.48
N ASP A 3 9.37 -11.44 8.21
CA ASP A 3 8.96 -10.51 9.27
C ASP A 3 8.16 -9.33 8.72
N LEU A 4 8.50 -8.84 7.53
CA LEU A 4 7.74 -7.78 6.86
C LEU A 4 6.34 -8.23 6.46
N LYS A 5 6.20 -9.48 6.02
CA LYS A 5 4.90 -10.07 5.67
C LYS A 5 4.01 -10.17 6.90
N ASP A 6 4.57 -10.55 8.04
CA ASP A 6 3.80 -10.67 9.29
C ASP A 6 3.54 -9.29 9.90
N GLY A 7 4.49 -8.37 9.76
CA GLY A 7 4.42 -7.04 10.34
C GLY A 7 3.49 -6.08 9.63
N LEU A 8 3.49 -6.02 8.30
CA LEU A 8 2.48 -5.25 7.55
C LEU A 8 1.19 -6.04 7.30
N ALA A 9 1.27 -7.37 7.31
CA ALA A 9 0.18 -8.27 6.95
C ALA A 9 -0.54 -7.89 5.62
N PRO A 10 0.18 -7.68 4.50
CA PRO A 10 -0.46 -7.38 3.22
C PRO A 10 -1.24 -8.60 2.72
N ARG A 11 -2.30 -8.35 1.93
CA ARG A 11 -3.04 -9.44 1.26
C ARG A 11 -2.27 -10.05 0.11
N SER A 12 -1.42 -9.29 -0.56
CA SER A 12 -0.52 -9.75 -1.63
C SER A 12 0.87 -9.18 -1.42
N MET A 13 1.87 -10.05 -1.40
CA MET A 13 3.27 -9.62 -1.30
C MET A 13 3.74 -8.88 -2.56
N ASP A 14 3.16 -9.15 -3.72
CA ASP A 14 3.52 -8.47 -4.97
C ASP A 14 3.12 -6.98 -4.95
N LEU A 15 2.13 -6.62 -4.14
CA LEU A 15 1.80 -5.22 -3.87
C LEU A 15 2.95 -4.52 -3.15
N VAL A 16 3.53 -5.18 -2.14
CA VAL A 16 4.64 -4.65 -1.35
C VAL A 16 5.95 -4.70 -2.13
N ARG A 17 6.25 -5.79 -2.85
CA ARG A 17 7.45 -5.92 -3.70
C ARG A 17 7.56 -4.83 -4.76
N ARG A 18 6.47 -4.52 -5.48
CA ARG A 18 6.43 -3.43 -6.48
C ARG A 18 6.70 -2.05 -5.88
N ARG A 19 6.54 -1.89 -4.57
CA ARG A 19 6.79 -0.64 -3.83
C ARG A 19 8.16 -0.62 -3.15
N LEU A 20 8.67 -1.80 -2.80
CA LEU A 20 9.92 -1.95 -2.06
C LEU A 20 11.17 -1.75 -2.89
N LEU A 21 11.18 -2.34 -4.08
CA LEU A 21 12.45 -2.63 -4.72
C LEU A 21 12.27 -2.74 -6.22
N SER A 22 12.78 -1.72 -6.91
CA SER A 22 12.94 -1.66 -8.35
C SER A 22 14.43 -1.65 -8.65
N PHE A 23 14.93 -2.69 -9.29
CA PHE A 23 16.29 -2.70 -9.82
C PHE A 23 16.25 -2.19 -11.26
N ARG A 24 17.13 -1.24 -11.57
CA ARG A 24 17.41 -0.87 -12.95
C ARG A 24 18.90 -1.06 -13.17
N LEU A 25 19.23 -2.03 -14.01
CA LEU A 25 20.58 -2.21 -14.55
C LEU A 25 20.61 -1.46 -15.89
N ASP A 26 21.47 -0.46 -16.01
CA ASP A 26 21.66 0.25 -17.27
C ASP A 26 22.75 -0.45 -18.07
N ARG A 27 22.37 -1.22 -19.09
CA ARG A 27 23.31 -2.01 -19.93
C ARG A 27 24.06 -1.12 -20.94
N GLY A 28 24.77 -0.12 -20.44
CA GLY A 28 25.61 0.79 -21.23
C GLY A 28 27.10 0.41 -21.25
N SER A 29 27.91 1.20 -21.93
CA SER A 29 29.38 1.05 -21.94
C SER A 29 30.05 1.53 -20.63
N GLN A 30 29.30 2.12 -19.70
CA GLN A 30 29.77 2.55 -18.39
C GLN A 30 29.42 1.49 -17.32
N LEU A 31 30.02 1.61 -16.13
CA LEU A 31 29.70 0.76 -14.98
C LEU A 31 28.20 0.82 -14.66
N ASP A 32 27.61 -0.33 -14.30
CA ASP A 32 26.18 -0.40 -13.96
C ASP A 32 25.89 0.36 -12.66
N ASP A 33 24.97 1.32 -12.71
CA ASP A 33 24.44 2.01 -11.54
C ASP A 33 23.38 1.15 -10.84
N PHE A 34 23.54 0.90 -9.54
CA PHE A 34 22.50 0.29 -8.72
C PHE A 34 21.67 1.36 -8.00
N ARG A 35 20.39 1.46 -8.35
CA ARG A 35 19.45 2.38 -7.70
C ARG A 35 18.34 1.58 -7.03
N LEU A 36 18.26 1.66 -5.70
CA LEU A 36 17.15 1.12 -4.92
C LEU A 36 16.04 2.17 -4.82
N TRP A 37 14.93 1.96 -5.51
CA TRP A 37 13.74 2.81 -5.33
C TRP A 37 12.83 2.22 -4.26
N PHE A 38 12.60 2.97 -3.17
CA PHE A 38 11.59 2.66 -2.17
C PHE A 38 10.41 3.64 -2.33
N GLY A 39 9.31 3.14 -2.92
CA GLY A 39 8.10 3.89 -3.26
C GLY A 39 7.02 3.74 -2.19
N LEU A 40 7.14 4.53 -1.13
CA LEU A 40 6.31 4.52 0.09
C LEU A 40 4.95 5.22 -0.09
N ASN A 41 4.17 4.76 -1.05
CA ASN A 41 2.77 5.18 -1.12
C ASN A 41 1.97 4.44 -0.05
N ALA A 42 1.15 5.19 0.68
CA ALA A 42 0.18 4.64 1.62
C ALA A 42 -0.62 3.49 0.97
N ILE A 43 -0.90 2.45 1.76
CA ILE A 43 -1.63 1.28 1.29
C ILE A 43 -3.09 1.43 1.70
N LYS A 44 -3.99 1.16 0.75
CA LYS A 44 -5.42 1.15 1.02
C LYS A 44 -5.78 0.10 2.05
N VAL A 45 -6.68 0.44 2.97
CA VAL A 45 -7.13 -0.45 4.06
C VAL A 45 -7.59 -1.82 3.54
N LYS A 46 -8.27 -1.88 2.39
CA LYS A 46 -8.74 -3.13 1.77
C LYS A 46 -7.63 -4.10 1.36
N ASP A 47 -6.42 -3.60 1.14
CA ASP A 47 -5.26 -4.36 0.66
C ASP A 47 -4.41 -4.93 1.80
N LEU A 48 -4.71 -4.51 3.04
CA LEU A 48 -4.14 -5.03 4.27
C LEU A 48 -5.07 -6.08 4.90
N LYS A 49 -4.48 -7.00 5.67
CA LYS A 49 -5.24 -7.91 6.53
C LYS A 49 -5.53 -7.22 7.86
N GLY A 50 -6.75 -7.39 8.35
CA GLY A 50 -7.20 -6.75 9.59
C GLY A 50 -8.72 -6.79 9.71
N ARG A 51 -9.23 -6.11 10.74
CA ARG A 51 -10.66 -5.95 11.01
C ARG A 51 -11.07 -4.51 10.73
N ILE A 52 -12.18 -4.34 10.01
CA ILE A 52 -12.79 -3.03 9.78
C ILE A 52 -13.90 -2.84 10.81
N ASN A 53 -13.80 -1.76 11.57
CA ASN A 53 -14.73 -1.38 12.61
C ASN A 53 -15.75 -0.38 12.05
N GLY A 54 -17.02 -0.52 12.45
CA GLY A 54 -18.13 0.28 11.95
C GLY A 54 -19.13 -0.51 11.09
N ARG A 55 -20.28 0.07 10.80
CA ARG A 55 -21.40 -0.62 10.14
C ARG A 55 -21.44 -0.34 8.64
N LEU A 56 -21.51 -1.41 7.83
CA LEU A 56 -21.85 -1.27 6.41
C LEU A 56 -23.31 -0.83 6.30
N ARG A 57 -23.54 0.34 5.70
CA ARG A 57 -24.89 0.90 5.56
C ARG A 57 -25.63 0.23 4.40
N PRO A 58 -26.94 -0.08 4.56
CA PRO A 58 -27.74 -0.60 3.47
C PRO A 58 -27.93 0.48 2.39
N HIS A 59 -28.19 0.02 1.16
CA HIS A 59 -28.53 0.91 0.06
C HIS A 59 -29.81 1.70 0.39
N HIS A 60 -29.81 3.01 0.15
CA HIS A 60 -30.94 3.87 0.44
C HIS A 60 -32.05 3.69 -0.59
N THR A 61 -33.26 3.32 -0.14
CA THR A 61 -34.41 3.05 -1.02
C THR A 61 -35.61 3.95 -0.75
N ARG A 62 -35.57 4.82 0.26
CA ARG A 62 -36.73 5.64 0.64
C ARG A 62 -37.05 6.70 -0.39
N ARG A 63 -38.32 6.76 -0.78
CA ARG A 63 -38.86 7.73 -1.73
C ARG A 63 -39.92 8.58 -1.06
N ASP A 64 -40.04 9.81 -1.54
CA ASP A 64 -41.10 10.73 -1.16
C ASP A 64 -42.42 10.21 -1.73
N ARG A 65 -43.45 10.14 -0.88
CA ARG A 65 -44.76 9.60 -1.22
C ARG A 65 -45.47 10.44 -2.28
N ASN A 66 -45.23 11.75 -2.29
CA ASN A 66 -45.95 12.67 -3.18
C ASN A 66 -45.23 12.85 -4.52
N THR A 67 -43.89 12.88 -4.50
CA THR A 67 -43.09 13.15 -5.71
C THR A 67 -42.47 11.90 -6.34
N GLY A 68 -42.45 10.77 -5.65
CA GLY A 68 -41.79 9.52 -6.08
C GLY A 68 -40.25 9.59 -6.14
N ARG A 69 -39.66 10.77 -5.88
CA ARG A 69 -38.21 11.01 -5.88
C ARG A 69 -37.56 10.43 -4.63
N PHE A 70 -36.28 10.09 -4.71
CA PHE A 70 -35.53 9.66 -3.53
C PHE A 70 -35.40 10.81 -2.52
N ILE A 71 -35.72 10.53 -1.27
CA ILE A 71 -35.49 11.48 -0.17
C ILE A 71 -33.99 11.54 0.12
N LYS A 72 -33.49 12.70 0.55
CA LYS A 72 -32.11 12.80 1.03
C LYS A 72 -31.93 11.89 2.25
N ALA A 73 -31.06 10.90 2.12
CA ALA A 73 -30.65 10.08 3.25
C ALA A 73 -29.98 10.97 4.31
N ARG A 74 -30.50 10.97 5.54
CA ARG A 74 -29.78 11.53 6.69
C ARG A 74 -28.59 10.62 6.98
N ARG A 75 -27.43 11.00 6.46
CA ARG A 75 -26.17 10.29 6.72
C ARG A 75 -25.43 11.06 7.79
N GLN A 76 -25.31 10.49 8.98
CA GLN A 76 -24.38 10.98 9.98
C GLN A 76 -22.99 10.46 9.60
N ALA A 77 -21.95 11.29 9.69
CA ALA A 77 -20.58 10.79 9.57
C ALA A 77 -20.37 9.74 10.66
N ASP A 78 -19.88 8.56 10.27
CA ASP A 78 -19.42 7.55 11.22
C ASP A 78 -17.88 7.69 11.29
N ASN A 79 -17.30 7.24 12.40
CA ASN A 79 -15.85 7.17 12.54
C ASN A 79 -15.41 5.74 12.34
N ALA A 80 -15.58 5.22 11.11
CA ALA A 80 -15.16 3.87 10.79
C ALA A 80 -13.65 3.71 11.05
N GLY A 81 -13.26 2.54 11.55
CA GLY A 81 -11.89 2.25 11.93
C GLY A 81 -11.34 1.02 11.26
N PHE A 82 -10.04 0.82 11.41
CA PHE A 82 -9.33 -0.35 10.97
C PHE A 82 -8.30 -0.79 12.01
N SER A 83 -8.44 -2.03 12.47
CA SER A 83 -7.47 -2.70 13.33
C SER A 83 -6.64 -3.64 12.43
N PRO A 84 -5.40 -3.29 12.09
CA PRO A 84 -4.54 -4.14 11.26
C PRO A 84 -4.22 -5.46 11.98
N LYS A 85 -3.96 -6.52 11.20
CA LYS A 85 -3.45 -7.79 11.75
C LYS A 85 -1.94 -7.72 12.00
N GLY A 86 -1.23 -6.93 11.20
CA GLY A 86 0.21 -6.76 11.31
C GLY A 86 0.58 -5.83 12.46
N ASN A 87 1.69 -6.13 13.14
CA ASN A 87 2.15 -5.39 14.32
C ASN A 87 2.89 -4.08 14.00
N LEU A 88 3.29 -3.86 12.74
CA LEU A 88 3.97 -2.65 12.30
C LEU A 88 3.00 -1.47 12.08
N LEU A 89 1.69 -1.73 12.09
CA LEU A 89 0.66 -0.74 11.87
C LEU A 89 -0.19 -0.61 13.12
N SER A 90 -0.52 0.63 13.48
CA SER A 90 -1.42 0.91 14.59
C SER A 90 -2.88 0.95 14.15
N GLU A 91 -3.78 0.60 15.07
CA GLU A 91 -5.21 0.80 14.86
C GLU A 91 -5.52 2.28 14.61
N ARG A 92 -6.41 2.54 13.65
CA ARG A 92 -6.75 3.91 13.24
C ARG A 92 -8.24 4.05 12.96
N SER A 93 -8.83 5.11 13.50
CA SER A 93 -10.14 5.62 13.08
C SER A 93 -9.98 6.67 11.98
N PHE A 94 -10.93 6.71 11.06
CA PHE A 94 -10.96 7.69 9.98
C PHE A 94 -12.12 8.66 10.21
N GLU A 95 -11.80 9.94 10.35
CA GLU A 95 -12.81 11.00 10.42
C GLU A 95 -13.63 11.02 9.13
N ASN A 96 -14.95 11.14 9.24
CA ASN A 96 -15.87 11.03 8.09
C ASN A 96 -15.74 9.70 7.33
N GLY A 97 -15.24 8.66 8.00
CA GLY A 97 -15.04 7.32 7.48
C GLY A 97 -16.31 6.50 7.48
N GLU A 98 -16.76 6.05 6.31
CA GLU A 98 -17.87 5.11 6.17
C GLU A 98 -17.35 3.73 5.75
N VAL A 99 -17.91 2.67 6.34
CA VAL A 99 -17.66 1.31 5.86
C VAL A 99 -18.39 1.10 4.54
N SER A 100 -17.66 0.65 3.53
CA SER A 100 -18.17 0.39 2.18
C SER A 100 -17.61 -0.91 1.60
N ARG A 101 -17.96 -1.23 0.36
CA ARG A 101 -17.31 -2.27 -0.43
C ARG A 101 -16.61 -1.66 -1.64
N SER A 102 -15.39 -2.11 -1.92
CA SER A 102 -14.61 -1.68 -3.07
C SER A 102 -15.33 -2.08 -4.36
N LYS A 103 -15.38 -1.19 -5.35
CA LYS A 103 -16.08 -1.46 -6.62
C LYS A 103 -15.43 -2.59 -7.42
N ARG A 104 -14.09 -2.68 -7.38
CA ARG A 104 -13.30 -3.63 -8.18
C ARG A 104 -13.40 -5.06 -7.64
N ASP A 105 -13.23 -5.24 -6.34
CA ASP A 105 -13.04 -6.56 -5.73
C ASP A 105 -14.16 -6.93 -4.74
N ASN A 106 -15.19 -6.08 -4.62
CA ASN A 106 -16.28 -6.21 -3.66
C ASN A 106 -15.83 -6.42 -2.20
N ARG A 107 -14.63 -5.94 -1.86
CA ARG A 107 -14.02 -6.13 -0.54
C ARG A 107 -14.48 -5.04 0.41
N ARG A 108 -14.74 -5.42 1.66
CA ARG A 108 -15.03 -4.44 2.71
C ARG A 108 -13.83 -3.50 2.86
N THR A 109 -14.10 -2.20 2.87
CA THR A 109 -13.11 -1.12 2.99
C THR A 109 -13.70 0.02 3.80
N VAL A 110 -12.86 0.97 4.20
CA VAL A 110 -13.30 2.28 4.66
C VAL A 110 -13.16 3.27 3.51
N VAL A 111 -14.15 4.15 3.36
CA VAL A 111 -14.09 5.32 2.47
C VAL A 111 -14.25 6.59 3.28
N ILE A 112 -13.41 7.59 3.00
CA ILE A 112 -13.48 8.90 3.63
C ILE A 112 -14.28 9.80 2.71
N ARG A 113 -15.31 10.43 3.27
CA ARG A 113 -16.16 11.35 2.51
C ARG A 113 -15.74 12.78 2.76
N ASP A 114 -15.48 13.50 1.67
CA ASP A 114 -15.27 14.94 1.72
C ASP A 114 -16.59 15.65 2.08
N PRO A 115 -16.64 16.46 3.15
CA PRO A 115 -17.85 17.14 3.58
C PRO A 115 -18.33 18.20 2.58
N GLN A 116 -17.44 18.83 1.82
CA GLN A 116 -17.75 19.88 0.84
C GLN A 116 -18.16 19.27 -0.50
N THR A 117 -17.29 18.45 -1.09
CA THR A 117 -17.51 17.92 -2.45
C THR A 117 -18.36 16.64 -2.49
N ARG A 118 -18.58 16.00 -1.33
CA ARG A 118 -19.26 14.71 -1.15
C ARG A 118 -18.62 13.53 -1.89
N ARG A 119 -17.44 13.73 -2.49
CA ARG A 119 -16.63 12.68 -3.11
C ARG A 119 -16.09 11.76 -2.03
N THR A 120 -15.87 10.51 -2.40
CA THR A 120 -15.36 9.49 -1.48
C THR A 120 -14.02 8.98 -1.97
N LEU A 121 -13.03 8.95 -1.09
CA LEU A 121 -11.73 8.34 -1.32
C LEU A 121 -11.61 7.07 -0.47
N GLU A 122 -10.89 6.06 -0.93
CA GLU A 122 -10.61 4.88 -0.09
C GLU A 122 -9.61 5.29 1.00
N ALA A 123 -9.84 4.83 2.23
CA ALA A 123 -8.93 5.11 3.33
C ALA A 123 -7.60 4.39 3.13
N GLU A 124 -6.52 5.05 3.53
CA GLU A 124 -5.16 4.57 3.37
C GLU A 124 -4.43 4.55 4.73
N MET A 125 -3.51 3.60 4.86
CA MET A 125 -2.61 3.46 5.98
C MET A 125 -1.22 3.84 5.52
N ASP A 126 -0.59 4.71 6.29
CA ASP A 126 0.81 5.01 6.07
C ASP A 126 1.65 3.78 6.42
N ILE A 127 2.58 3.49 5.53
CA ILE A 127 3.53 2.39 5.66
C ILE A 127 4.96 2.90 5.56
N TYR A 128 5.18 4.22 5.41
CA TYR A 128 6.48 4.81 5.19
C TYR A 128 7.48 4.42 6.27
N GLU A 129 7.21 4.87 7.49
CA GLU A 129 8.13 4.75 8.61
C GLU A 129 8.39 3.29 9.02
N PRO A 130 7.37 2.41 9.18
CA PRO A 130 7.64 1.03 9.55
C PRO A 130 8.45 0.25 8.51
N MET A 131 8.34 0.64 7.25
CA MET A 131 9.08 0.03 6.15
C MET A 131 10.50 0.56 6.05
N LEU A 132 10.70 1.86 6.25
CA LEU A 132 12.04 2.46 6.28
C LEU A 132 12.88 1.81 7.38
N ASN A 133 12.34 1.75 8.60
CA ASN A 133 13.00 1.11 9.74
C ASN A 133 13.33 -0.36 9.44
N TYR A 134 12.40 -1.10 8.83
CA TYR A 134 12.66 -2.49 8.44
C TYR A 134 13.83 -2.62 7.43
N ILE A 135 13.88 -1.74 6.42
CA ILE A 135 14.93 -1.74 5.39
C ILE A 135 16.27 -1.37 6.03
N GLU A 136 16.31 -0.34 6.87
CA GLU A 136 17.50 0.07 7.63
C GLU A 136 18.08 -1.10 8.44
N ASP A 137 17.22 -1.79 9.19
CA ASP A 137 17.65 -2.86 10.09
C ASP A 137 18.03 -4.16 9.35
N ASN A 138 17.36 -4.49 8.24
CA ASN A 138 17.46 -5.83 7.63
C ASN A 138 18.06 -5.83 6.22
N ALA A 139 17.78 -4.80 5.41
CA ALA A 139 18.12 -4.82 3.99
C ALA A 139 19.47 -4.17 3.70
N PHE A 140 19.93 -3.16 4.45
CA PHE A 140 21.24 -2.53 4.17
C PHE A 140 22.41 -3.49 4.40
N ALA A 141 22.31 -4.39 5.38
CA ALA A 141 23.34 -5.39 5.63
C ALA A 141 23.51 -6.35 4.43
N GLU A 142 22.41 -6.86 3.87
CA GLU A 142 22.44 -7.81 2.74
C GLU A 142 22.54 -7.12 1.38
N ALA A 143 22.07 -5.88 1.25
CA ALA A 143 22.05 -5.16 -0.03
C ALA A 143 23.45 -4.91 -0.56
N MET A 144 24.43 -4.63 0.31
CA MET A 144 25.81 -4.46 -0.10
C MET A 144 26.39 -5.76 -0.67
N GLU A 145 26.13 -6.90 -0.02
CA GLU A 145 26.62 -8.19 -0.48
C GLU A 145 25.98 -8.61 -1.81
N ILE A 146 24.66 -8.43 -1.94
CA ILE A 146 23.92 -8.68 -3.19
C ILE A 146 24.45 -7.76 -4.31
N PHE A 147 24.71 -6.50 -4.00
CA PHE A 147 25.28 -5.54 -4.94
C PHE A 147 26.67 -5.99 -5.40
N MET A 148 27.56 -6.30 -4.46
CA MET A 148 28.92 -6.76 -4.77
C MET A 148 28.91 -8.03 -5.62
N HIS A 149 28.02 -8.98 -5.33
CA HIS A 149 27.87 -10.19 -6.14
C HIS A 149 27.49 -9.91 -7.60
N HIS A 150 26.54 -9.00 -7.82
CA HIS A 150 26.14 -8.60 -9.18
C HIS A 150 27.24 -7.81 -9.87
N PHE A 151 27.88 -6.90 -9.14
CA PHE A 151 29.00 -6.09 -9.64
C PHE A 151 30.18 -6.96 -10.08
N GLU A 152 30.59 -7.94 -9.28
CA GLU A 152 31.62 -8.90 -9.65
C GLU A 152 31.24 -9.71 -10.90
N THR A 153 29.99 -10.15 -10.97
CA THR A 153 29.48 -10.93 -12.10
C THR A 153 29.50 -10.11 -13.39
N ASP A 154 29.10 -8.83 -13.31
CA ASP A 154 29.16 -7.91 -14.45
C ASP A 154 30.60 -7.65 -14.90
N ILE A 155 31.52 -7.32 -13.97
CA ILE A 155 32.94 -7.13 -14.30
C ILE A 155 33.53 -8.38 -14.96
N ARG A 156 33.29 -9.57 -14.41
CA ARG A 156 33.76 -10.83 -15.01
C ARG A 156 33.19 -11.00 -16.42
N GLY A 157 31.92 -10.66 -16.63
CA GLY A 157 31.27 -10.65 -17.94
C GLY A 157 31.95 -9.72 -18.94
N ARG A 158 32.22 -8.47 -18.54
CA ARG A 158 32.87 -7.45 -19.37
C ARG A 158 34.31 -7.81 -19.71
N VAL A 159 35.09 -8.31 -18.75
CA VAL A 159 36.45 -8.82 -18.96
C VAL A 159 36.44 -9.97 -19.98
N LYS A 160 35.52 -10.93 -19.83
CA LYS A 160 35.36 -12.04 -20.78
C LYS A 160 34.99 -11.55 -22.19
N ALA A 161 34.15 -10.53 -22.27
CA ALA A 161 33.74 -9.90 -23.52
C ALA A 161 34.77 -8.90 -24.09
N ARG A 162 35.89 -8.66 -23.38
CA ARG A 162 36.93 -7.68 -23.73
C ARG A 162 36.39 -6.26 -23.93
N ILE A 163 35.36 -5.90 -23.17
CA ILE A 163 34.80 -4.54 -23.15
C ILE A 163 35.68 -3.71 -22.21
N SER A 164 36.27 -2.62 -22.71
CA SER A 164 37.00 -1.68 -21.86
C SER A 164 36.01 -0.91 -20.98
N VAL A 165 36.26 -0.93 -19.67
CA VAL A 165 35.53 -0.15 -18.66
C VAL A 165 36.15 1.24 -18.53
#